data_AF-A0A4S3JC84-F1
#
_entry.id   AF-A0A4S3JC84-F1
#
_cell.length_a   1.000
_cell.length_b   1.000
_cell.length_c   1.000
_cell.angle_alpha   90.00
_cell.angle_beta   90.00
_cell.angle_gamma   90.00
#
_symmetry.space_group_name_H-M   'P 1'
#
loop_
_entity.id
_entity.type
_entity.pdbx_description
1 polymer ?
#
loop_
_entity_poly.entity_id
_entity_poly.type
_entity_poly.pdbx_seq_one_letter_code
_entity_poly.pdbx_strand_id
1 'polypeptide(L)'
;MKSANIIVAYFYGANPQLALLRHYQREVYGQEYALTLACETRWGTQYNVLAHLKYSKDALKAFARDISNKCDPTVLEPVNKYAFWAGVDELLDILKPIHEAQIASESSSAHLGYVKNRWSQIKETLKYHNASYDLLSVFKARRAVQLLPIHLVVFHLDPKNVHQAFNMGEQTTVFKFIKMHTSSEQYIRIQRDFLNFKRMREGFDSSKL
;
A
#
# COMPACT_ATOMS: atom_id res chain seq x y z
N MET A 1 -4.21 -1.84 -16.23
CA MET A 1 -3.83 -3.20 -15.82
C MET A 1 -3.72 -4.19 -17.00
N LYS A 2 -4.77 -4.45 -17.78
CA LYS A 2 -4.72 -5.43 -18.89
C LYS A 2 -3.57 -5.19 -19.88
N SER A 3 -3.40 -3.97 -20.38
CA SER A 3 -2.31 -3.63 -21.31
C SER A 3 -0.92 -3.77 -20.69
N ALA A 4 -0.75 -3.44 -19.40
CA ALA A 4 0.52 -3.65 -18.70
C ALA A 4 0.89 -5.15 -18.62
N ASN A 5 -0.09 -6.00 -18.31
CA ASN A 5 0.11 -7.44 -18.31
C ASN A 5 0.42 -8.00 -19.71
N ILE A 6 -0.23 -7.47 -20.76
CA ILE A 6 0.07 -7.86 -22.16
C ILE A 6 1.52 -7.53 -22.51
N ILE A 7 1.99 -6.33 -22.17
CA ILE A 7 3.37 -5.92 -22.43
C ILE A 7 4.36 -6.84 -21.71
N VAL A 8 4.15 -7.10 -20.42
CA VAL A 8 5.05 -7.98 -19.65
C VAL A 8 4.99 -9.42 -20.16
N ALA A 9 3.80 -9.92 -20.53
CA ALA A 9 3.62 -11.28 -21.07
C ALA A 9 4.30 -11.46 -22.43
N TYR A 10 4.29 -10.44 -23.29
CA TYR A 10 5.00 -10.46 -24.57
C TYR A 10 6.49 -10.76 -24.38
N PHE A 11 7.16 -10.05 -23.48
CA PHE A 11 8.59 -10.28 -23.22
C PHE A 11 8.86 -11.59 -22.48
N TYR A 12 7.92 -12.06 -21.65
CA TYR A 12 8.06 -13.36 -21.00
C TYR A 12 7.92 -14.53 -22.00
N GLY A 13 7.10 -14.37 -23.03
CA GLY A 13 6.88 -15.37 -24.08
C GLY A 13 7.92 -15.36 -25.20
N ALA A 14 8.72 -14.30 -25.33
CA ALA A 14 9.66 -14.11 -26.43
C ALA A 14 11.08 -13.77 -25.94
N ASN A 15 11.87 -14.82 -25.64
CA ASN A 15 13.25 -14.68 -25.16
C ASN A 15 14.14 -13.74 -26.01
N PRO A 16 14.10 -13.77 -27.36
CA PRO A 16 14.89 -12.83 -28.17
C PRO A 16 14.48 -11.37 -27.96
N GLN A 17 13.18 -11.10 -27.84
CA GLN A 17 12.65 -9.75 -27.64
C GLN A 17 12.98 -9.22 -26.24
N LEU A 18 12.97 -10.11 -25.23
CA LEU A 18 13.44 -9.76 -23.89
C LEU A 18 14.94 -9.45 -23.88
N ALA A 19 15.76 -10.21 -24.62
CA ALA A 19 17.19 -9.94 -24.74
C ALA A 19 17.46 -8.59 -25.42
N LEU A 20 16.71 -8.26 -26.47
CA LEU A 20 16.76 -6.95 -27.12
C LEU A 20 16.33 -5.84 -26.17
N LEU A 21 15.23 -6.00 -25.43
CA LEU A 21 14.83 -5.00 -24.43
C LEU A 21 15.91 -4.77 -23.37
N ARG A 22 16.57 -5.83 -22.90
CA ARG A 22 17.70 -5.72 -21.96
C ARG A 22 18.88 -4.96 -22.55
N HIS A 23 19.13 -5.08 -23.85
CA HIS A 23 20.12 -4.26 -24.54
C HIS A 23 19.76 -2.76 -24.42
N TYR A 24 18.53 -2.37 -24.77
CA TYR A 24 18.07 -0.98 -24.59
C TYR A 24 18.10 -0.53 -23.12
N GLN A 25 17.76 -1.40 -22.17
CA GLN A 25 17.85 -1.07 -20.74
C GLN A 25 19.28 -0.75 -20.32
N ARG A 26 20.27 -1.55 -20.77
CA ARG A 26 21.68 -1.29 -20.49
C ARG A 26 22.17 -0.01 -21.15
N GLU A 27 21.75 0.29 -22.38
CA GLU A 27 22.11 1.52 -23.07
C GLU A 27 21.54 2.77 -22.38
N VAL A 28 20.28 2.71 -21.93
CA VAL A 28 19.59 3.86 -21.34
C VAL A 28 19.93 4.05 -19.86
N TYR A 29 20.08 2.96 -19.10
CA TYR A 29 20.18 2.99 -17.64
C TYR A 29 21.49 2.43 -17.07
N GLY A 30 22.34 1.81 -17.89
CA GLY A 30 23.55 1.13 -17.43
C GLY A 30 23.31 -0.18 -16.68
N GLN A 31 22.05 -0.61 -16.53
CA GLN A 31 21.65 -1.83 -15.83
C GLN A 31 20.37 -2.43 -16.42
N GLU A 32 20.10 -3.68 -16.09
CA GLU A 32 18.87 -4.36 -16.46
C GLU A 32 17.80 -4.22 -15.38
N TYR A 33 16.55 -4.10 -15.80
CA TYR A 33 15.40 -4.16 -14.91
C TYR A 33 14.58 -5.41 -15.19
N ALA A 34 14.25 -6.14 -14.14
CA ALA A 34 13.39 -7.32 -14.26
C ALA A 34 11.97 -6.92 -14.65
N LEU A 35 11.37 -7.65 -15.60
CA LEU A 35 9.93 -7.59 -15.84
C LEU A 35 9.26 -8.74 -15.09
N THR A 36 8.38 -8.42 -14.14
CA THR A 36 7.66 -9.42 -13.34
C THR A 36 6.22 -9.51 -13.75
N LEU A 37 5.73 -10.72 -14.02
CA LEU A 37 4.30 -10.97 -14.24
C LEU A 37 3.53 -10.91 -12.92
N ALA A 38 2.28 -10.46 -13.02
CA ALA A 38 1.36 -10.52 -11.89
C ALA A 38 1.08 -11.99 -11.57
N CYS A 39 1.24 -12.39 -10.32
CA CYS A 39 0.86 -13.73 -9.86
C CYS A 39 -0.35 -13.58 -8.95
N GLU A 40 -1.47 -14.22 -9.31
CA GLU A 40 -2.73 -14.11 -8.58
C GLU A 40 -2.60 -14.54 -7.12
N THR A 41 -1.72 -15.50 -6.83
CA THR A 41 -1.56 -16.12 -5.51
C THR A 41 -0.67 -15.33 -4.54
N ARG A 42 0.02 -14.27 -5.00
CA ARG A 42 0.91 -13.45 -4.15
C ARG A 42 0.41 -12.02 -4.09
N TRP A 43 0.04 -11.59 -2.88
CA TRP A 43 -0.43 -10.24 -2.61
C TRP A 43 0.68 -9.23 -2.94
N GLY A 44 0.34 -8.16 -3.68
CA GLY A 44 1.29 -7.08 -4.03
C GLY A 44 2.00 -7.22 -5.38
N THR A 45 1.82 -8.32 -6.11
CA THR A 45 2.48 -8.51 -7.43
C THR A 45 2.03 -7.49 -8.47
N GLN A 46 0.80 -7.00 -8.36
CA GLN A 46 0.21 -5.99 -9.24
C GLN A 46 0.96 -4.66 -9.17
N TYR A 47 1.41 -4.26 -7.97
CA TYR A 47 2.24 -3.07 -7.80
C TYR A 47 3.60 -3.28 -8.48
N ASN A 48 4.27 -4.41 -8.20
CA ASN A 48 5.59 -4.71 -8.75
C ASN A 48 5.59 -4.75 -10.29
N VAL A 49 4.55 -5.31 -10.91
CA VAL A 49 4.39 -5.31 -12.37
C VAL A 49 4.42 -3.89 -12.92
N LEU A 50 3.62 -2.99 -12.35
CA LEU A 50 3.53 -1.60 -12.80
C LEU A 50 4.82 -0.85 -12.51
N ALA A 51 5.44 -1.07 -11.36
CA ALA A 51 6.68 -0.39 -10.95
C ALA A 51 7.84 -0.79 -11.85
N HIS A 52 8.02 -2.09 -12.10
CA HIS A 52 9.05 -2.60 -13.00
C HIS A 52 8.83 -2.20 -14.46
N LEU A 53 7.57 -2.18 -14.91
CA LEU A 53 7.22 -1.65 -16.23
C LEU A 53 7.59 -0.16 -16.33
N LYS A 54 7.32 0.61 -15.27
CA LYS A 54 7.66 2.03 -15.18
C LYS A 54 9.17 2.27 -15.18
N TYR A 55 9.95 1.45 -14.47
CA TYR A 55 11.43 1.53 -14.50
C TYR A 55 12.01 1.29 -15.89
N SER A 56 11.31 0.50 -16.72
CA SER A 56 11.73 0.22 -18.09
C SER A 56 11.14 1.18 -19.13
N LYS A 57 10.47 2.26 -18.73
CA LYS A 57 9.66 3.11 -19.63
C LYS A 57 10.41 3.63 -20.85
N ASP A 58 11.60 4.20 -20.67
CA ASP A 58 12.32 4.85 -21.76
C ASP A 58 13.01 3.82 -22.66
N ALA A 59 13.54 2.73 -22.07
CA ALA A 59 13.99 1.58 -22.83
C ALA A 59 12.87 0.94 -23.67
N LEU A 60 11.66 0.79 -23.11
CA LEU A 60 10.49 0.29 -23.83
C LEU A 60 10.09 1.22 -24.98
N LYS A 61 10.15 2.53 -24.77
CA LYS A 61 9.90 3.51 -25.84
C LYS A 61 10.97 3.48 -26.93
N ALA A 62 12.24 3.32 -26.57
CA ALA A 62 13.34 3.18 -27.53
C ALA A 62 13.18 1.88 -28.35
N PHE A 63 12.97 0.77 -27.67
CA PHE A 63 12.66 -0.53 -28.27
C PHE A 63 11.45 -0.47 -29.22
N ALA A 64 10.39 0.22 -28.82
CA ALA A 64 9.16 0.38 -29.62
C ALA A 64 9.33 1.30 -30.85
N ARG A 65 10.32 2.20 -30.85
CA ARG A 65 10.59 3.09 -31.99
C ARG A 65 11.45 2.43 -33.06
N ASP A 66 12.23 1.43 -32.68
CA ASP A 66 13.08 0.68 -33.61
C ASP A 66 12.24 -0.35 -34.38
N ILE A 67 11.99 -0.05 -35.66
CA ILE A 67 11.18 -0.85 -36.56
C ILE A 67 11.81 -2.25 -36.79
N SER A 68 13.14 -2.38 -36.64
CA SER A 68 13.85 -3.64 -36.84
C SER A 68 13.47 -4.70 -35.79
N ASN A 69 13.01 -4.27 -34.62
CA ASN A 69 12.60 -5.16 -33.53
C ASN A 69 11.31 -5.93 -33.84
N LYS A 70 10.53 -5.52 -34.86
CA LYS A 70 9.25 -6.14 -35.26
C LYS A 70 8.32 -6.37 -34.06
N CYS A 71 8.21 -5.34 -33.21
CA CYS A 71 7.38 -5.39 -32.01
C CYS A 71 5.89 -5.53 -32.35
N ASP A 72 5.16 -6.29 -31.53
CA ASP A 72 3.72 -6.50 -31.72
C ASP A 72 2.95 -5.17 -31.53
N PRO A 73 2.02 -4.82 -32.44
CA PRO A 73 1.19 -3.62 -32.33
C PRO A 73 0.49 -3.48 -30.96
N THR A 74 0.11 -4.59 -30.32
CA THR A 74 -0.53 -4.62 -29.00
C THR A 74 0.38 -4.12 -27.87
N VAL A 75 1.69 -4.15 -28.07
CA VAL A 75 2.71 -3.58 -27.18
C VAL A 75 3.08 -2.17 -27.60
N LEU A 76 3.25 -1.93 -28.90
CA LEU A 76 3.62 -0.64 -29.47
C LEU A 76 2.61 0.47 -29.14
N GLU A 77 1.32 0.17 -29.30
CA GLU A 77 0.26 1.16 -29.16
C GLU A 77 0.17 1.72 -27.72
N PRO A 78 0.13 0.90 -26.65
CA PRO A 78 0.15 1.43 -25.29
C PRO A 78 1.46 2.14 -24.92
N VAL A 79 2.63 1.58 -25.30
CA VAL A 79 3.95 2.13 -24.92
C VAL A 79 4.17 3.54 -25.47
N ASN A 80 3.62 3.85 -26.65
CA ASN A 80 3.75 5.16 -27.28
C ASN A 80 2.70 6.18 -26.79
N LYS A 81 1.63 5.76 -26.12
CA LYS A 81 0.58 6.65 -25.64
C LYS A 81 0.97 7.32 -24.32
N TYR A 82 0.92 8.65 -24.27
CA TYR A 82 1.11 9.41 -23.02
C TYR A 82 0.09 9.00 -21.95
N ALA A 83 -1.19 8.90 -22.32
CA ALA A 83 -2.28 8.55 -21.43
C ALA A 83 -2.09 7.19 -20.73
N PHE A 84 -1.44 6.23 -21.40
CA PHE A 84 -1.11 4.94 -20.79
C PHE A 84 -0.17 5.11 -19.60
N TRP A 85 0.93 5.84 -19.78
CA TRP A 85 1.91 6.06 -18.72
C TRP A 85 1.37 6.93 -17.59
N ALA A 86 0.55 7.94 -17.90
CA ALA A 86 -0.13 8.73 -16.88
C ALA A 86 -1.04 7.85 -16.00
N GLY A 87 -1.78 6.92 -16.61
CA GLY A 87 -2.57 5.95 -15.87
C GLY A 87 -1.74 4.93 -15.07
N VAL A 88 -0.54 4.56 -15.54
CA VAL A 88 0.40 3.75 -14.74
C VAL A 88 0.86 4.51 -13.50
N ASP A 89 1.19 5.79 -13.63
CA ASP A 89 1.63 6.64 -12.52
C ASP A 89 0.53 6.81 -11.48
N GLU A 90 -0.68 7.15 -11.91
CA GLU A 90 -1.85 7.27 -11.02
C GLU A 90 -2.13 5.96 -10.25
N LEU A 91 -2.07 4.82 -10.94
CA LEU A 91 -2.27 3.52 -10.29
C LEU A 91 -1.14 3.19 -9.31
N LEU A 92 0.11 3.55 -9.62
CA LEU A 92 1.23 3.35 -8.72
C LEU A 92 1.06 4.17 -7.44
N ASP A 93 0.62 5.42 -7.54
CA ASP A 93 0.40 6.27 -6.38
C ASP A 93 -0.72 5.73 -5.46
N ILE A 94 -1.80 5.20 -6.06
CA ILE A 94 -2.89 4.56 -5.30
C ILE A 94 -2.44 3.25 -4.65
N LEU A 95 -1.69 2.41 -5.36
CA LEU A 95 -1.31 1.07 -4.90
C LEU A 95 -0.12 1.07 -3.94
N LYS A 96 0.79 2.04 -4.05
CA LYS A 96 1.99 2.15 -3.22
C LYS A 96 1.72 2.06 -1.72
N PRO A 97 0.82 2.86 -1.10
CA PRO A 97 0.58 2.77 0.35
C PRO A 97 0.01 1.42 0.77
N ILE A 98 -0.73 0.74 -0.12
CA ILE A 98 -1.27 -0.61 0.15
C ILE A 98 -0.12 -1.61 0.16
N HIS A 99 0.76 -1.54 -0.85
CA HIS A 99 1.93 -2.40 -0.97
C HIS A 99 2.91 -2.22 0.20
N GLU A 100 3.21 -0.98 0.58
CA GLU A 100 4.07 -0.68 1.72
C GLU A 100 3.45 -1.14 3.04
N ALA A 101 2.14 -0.97 3.22
CA ALA A 101 1.44 -1.47 4.40
C ALA A 101 1.45 -3.01 4.48
N GLN A 102 1.40 -3.72 3.35
CA GLN A 102 1.56 -5.17 3.29
C GLN A 102 2.95 -5.59 3.75
N ILE A 103 4.01 -5.05 3.12
CA ILE A 103 5.40 -5.34 3.51
C ILE A 103 5.64 -5.04 4.98
N ALA A 104 5.20 -3.88 5.46
CA ALA A 104 5.37 -3.49 6.85
C ALA A 104 4.59 -4.41 7.81
N SER A 105 3.49 -5.02 7.36
CA SER A 105 2.71 -5.99 8.14
C SER A 105 3.35 -7.37 8.19
N GLU A 106 4.14 -7.72 7.19
CA GLU A 106 4.88 -8.98 7.12
C GLU A 106 6.28 -8.87 7.77
N SER A 107 6.74 -7.65 8.07
CA SER A 107 8.03 -7.43 8.71
C SER A 107 8.12 -8.00 10.14
N SER A 108 9.32 -8.37 10.57
CA SER A 108 9.60 -8.82 11.94
C SER A 108 9.31 -7.77 13.02
N SER A 109 9.28 -6.50 12.64
CA SER A 109 8.93 -5.38 13.52
C SER A 109 7.43 -5.06 13.58
N ALA A 110 6.58 -5.80 12.86
CA ALA A 110 5.15 -5.56 12.84
C ALA A 110 4.50 -5.88 14.20
N HIS A 111 3.63 -5.01 14.68
CA HIS A 111 2.78 -5.27 15.85
C HIS A 111 1.40 -4.65 15.70
N LEU A 112 0.45 -5.10 16.54
CA LEU A 112 -0.98 -4.76 16.48
C LEU A 112 -1.25 -3.25 16.53
N GLY A 113 -0.37 -2.48 17.18
CA GLY A 113 -0.50 -1.02 17.30
C GLY A 113 -0.41 -0.27 15.96
N TYR A 114 0.24 -0.84 14.95
CA TYR A 114 0.37 -0.19 13.63
C TYR A 114 -0.85 -0.36 12.74
N VAL A 115 -1.72 -1.34 13.01
CA VAL A 115 -2.82 -1.72 12.11
C VAL A 115 -3.77 -0.55 11.86
N LYS A 116 -4.17 0.19 12.91
CA LYS A 116 -5.05 1.37 12.76
C LYS A 116 -4.43 2.44 11.86
N ASN A 117 -3.17 2.79 12.10
CA ASN A 117 -2.49 3.84 11.33
C ASN A 117 -2.33 3.47 9.86
N ARG A 118 -1.98 2.22 9.55
CA ARG A 118 -1.86 1.75 8.16
C ARG A 118 -3.19 1.90 7.41
N TRP A 119 -4.31 1.49 8.03
CA TRP A 119 -5.64 1.69 7.45
C TRP A 119 -5.99 3.17 7.26
N SER A 120 -5.64 4.03 8.22
CA SER A 120 -5.86 5.47 8.10
C SER A 120 -5.05 6.09 6.95
N GLN A 121 -3.79 5.73 6.81
CA GLN A 121 -2.92 6.21 5.72
C GLN A 121 -3.47 5.82 4.36
N ILE A 122 -3.85 4.55 4.16
CA ILE A 122 -4.47 4.10 2.91
C ILE A 122 -5.76 4.89 2.64
N LYS A 123 -6.60 5.12 3.66
CA LYS A 123 -7.83 5.90 3.50
C LYS A 123 -7.55 7.32 3.01
N GLU A 124 -6.56 8.00 3.58
CA GLU A 124 -6.22 9.37 3.18
C GLU A 124 -5.66 9.41 1.76
N THR A 125 -4.83 8.44 1.35
CA THR A 125 -4.37 8.35 -0.04
C THR A 125 -5.53 8.11 -1.00
N LEU A 126 -6.46 7.19 -0.69
CA LEU A 126 -7.63 6.94 -1.53
C LEU A 126 -8.51 8.19 -1.69
N LYS A 127 -8.65 9.02 -0.65
CA LYS A 127 -9.34 10.30 -0.75
C LYS A 127 -8.59 11.30 -1.62
N TYR A 128 -7.27 11.42 -1.42
CA TYR A 128 -6.43 12.35 -2.18
C TYR A 128 -6.51 12.09 -3.69
N HIS A 129 -6.54 10.81 -4.09
CA HIS A 129 -6.68 10.41 -5.49
C HIS A 129 -8.13 10.33 -5.99
N ASN A 130 -9.12 10.82 -5.22
CA ASN A 130 -10.54 10.74 -5.59
C ASN A 130 -10.96 9.33 -6.02
N ALA A 131 -10.54 8.31 -5.27
CA ALA A 131 -10.78 6.91 -5.59
C ALA A 131 -12.27 6.66 -5.87
N SER A 132 -12.54 5.79 -6.85
CA SER A 132 -13.91 5.47 -7.25
C SER A 132 -14.73 4.91 -6.10
N TYR A 133 -16.05 5.08 -6.19
CA TYR A 133 -16.99 4.55 -5.21
C TYR A 133 -16.79 3.04 -4.99
N ASP A 134 -16.57 2.27 -6.06
CA ASP A 134 -16.35 0.83 -6.00
C ASP A 134 -15.08 0.47 -5.23
N LEU A 135 -13.97 1.19 -5.46
CA LEU A 135 -12.73 0.95 -4.72
C LEU A 135 -12.91 1.31 -3.24
N LEU A 136 -13.59 2.42 -2.95
CA LEU A 136 -13.89 2.84 -1.58
C LEU A 136 -14.83 1.86 -0.86
N SER A 137 -15.77 1.23 -1.56
CA SER A 137 -16.68 0.24 -0.98
C SER A 137 -15.92 -1.05 -0.61
N VAL A 138 -15.05 -1.55 -1.50
CA VAL A 138 -14.16 -2.68 -1.23
C VAL A 138 -13.21 -2.38 -0.07
N PHE A 139 -12.63 -1.18 -0.04
CA PHE A 139 -11.78 -0.72 1.05
C PHE A 139 -12.52 -0.75 2.40
N LYS A 140 -13.73 -0.19 2.45
CA LYS A 140 -14.55 -0.16 3.68
C LYS A 140 -14.89 -1.57 4.16
N ALA A 141 -15.29 -2.46 3.25
CA ALA A 141 -15.62 -3.84 3.56
C ALA A 141 -14.41 -4.59 4.15
N ARG A 142 -13.23 -4.47 3.52
CA ARG A 142 -12.00 -5.11 4.01
C ARG A 142 -11.56 -4.54 5.36
N ARG A 143 -11.58 -3.21 5.50
CA ARG A 143 -11.24 -2.53 6.76
C ARG A 143 -12.14 -2.99 7.90
N ALA A 144 -13.44 -3.17 7.67
CA ALA A 144 -14.39 -3.60 8.70
C ALA A 144 -14.06 -4.99 9.26
N VAL A 145 -13.55 -5.90 8.43
CA VAL A 145 -13.17 -7.25 8.84
C VAL A 145 -11.79 -7.30 9.49
N GLN A 146 -10.85 -6.46 9.02
CA GLN A 146 -9.44 -6.53 9.42
C GLN A 146 -9.07 -5.56 10.57
N LEU A 147 -9.84 -4.50 10.80
CA LEU A 147 -9.64 -3.57 11.92
C LEU A 147 -10.47 -3.98 13.14
N LEU A 148 -9.97 -4.94 13.89
CA LEU A 148 -10.57 -5.43 15.14
C LEU A 148 -10.42 -4.46 16.34
N PRO A 149 -11.29 -4.58 17.38
CA PRO A 149 -11.22 -3.73 18.57
C PRO A 149 -9.87 -3.75 19.31
N ILE A 150 -9.18 -4.89 19.34
CA ILE A 150 -7.85 -5.00 19.97
C ILE A 150 -6.83 -4.06 19.33
N HIS A 151 -6.92 -3.83 18.01
CA HIS A 151 -6.04 -2.89 17.32
C HIS A 151 -6.27 -1.45 17.81
N LEU A 152 -7.52 -1.09 18.12
CA LEU A 152 -7.85 0.24 18.67
C LEU A 152 -7.30 0.40 20.09
N VAL A 153 -7.44 -0.64 20.92
CA VAL A 153 -6.93 -0.67 22.30
C VAL A 153 -5.41 -0.50 22.29
N VAL A 154 -4.70 -1.37 21.57
CA VAL A 154 -3.22 -1.34 21.51
C VAL A 154 -2.73 -0.03 20.90
N PHE A 155 -3.41 0.48 19.87
CA PHE A 155 -3.09 1.77 19.28
C PHE A 155 -3.10 2.90 20.32
N HIS A 156 -4.14 2.96 21.16
CA HIS A 156 -4.28 4.02 22.17
C HIS A 156 -3.44 3.78 23.44
N LEU A 157 -2.92 2.57 23.64
CA LEU A 157 -1.92 2.24 24.66
C LEU A 157 -0.48 2.51 24.21
N ASP A 158 -0.25 2.81 22.92
CA ASP A 158 1.06 3.22 22.44
C ASP A 158 1.33 4.68 22.89
N PRO A 159 2.43 4.94 23.63
CA PRO A 159 2.80 6.29 24.06
C PRO A 159 2.90 7.31 22.91
N LYS A 160 3.23 6.86 21.70
CA LYS A 160 3.31 7.73 20.51
C LYS A 160 1.95 8.28 20.08
N ASN A 161 0.86 7.59 20.43
CA ASN A 161 -0.50 7.93 20.01
C ASN A 161 -1.35 8.49 21.15
N VAL A 162 -0.75 8.77 22.32
CA VAL A 162 -1.48 9.20 23.52
C VAL A 162 -2.29 10.49 23.30
N HIS A 163 -1.80 11.39 22.45
CA HIS A 163 -2.48 12.65 22.10
C HIS A 163 -3.60 12.47 21.08
N GLN A 164 -3.69 11.32 20.40
CA GLN A 164 -4.75 11.10 19.43
C GLN A 164 -6.09 10.89 20.15
N ALA A 165 -7.03 11.78 19.88
CA ALA A 165 -8.40 11.66 20.35
C ALA A 165 -9.07 10.39 19.79
N PHE A 166 -10.04 9.87 20.53
CA PHE A 166 -10.96 8.87 19.99
C PHE A 166 -11.82 9.53 18.92
N ASN A 167 -12.07 8.86 17.80
CA ASN A 167 -13.11 9.27 16.88
C ASN A 167 -14.49 8.74 17.32
N MET A 168 -15.54 9.11 16.57
CA MET A 168 -16.93 8.76 16.89
C MET A 168 -17.11 7.24 16.99
N GLY A 169 -17.38 6.75 18.21
CA GLY A 169 -17.62 5.33 18.51
C GLY A 169 -16.37 4.49 18.87
N GLU A 170 -15.15 5.02 18.68
CA GLU A 170 -13.92 4.30 19.02
C GLU A 170 -13.81 4.03 20.53
N GLN A 171 -14.09 5.04 21.36
CA GLN A 171 -14.03 4.91 22.82
C GLN A 171 -14.99 3.82 23.33
N THR A 172 -16.21 3.80 22.82
CA THR A 172 -17.21 2.78 23.14
C THR A 172 -16.72 1.40 22.76
N THR A 173 -16.09 1.27 21.59
CA THR A 173 -15.55 -0.01 21.10
C THR A 173 -14.39 -0.50 21.97
N VAL A 174 -13.47 0.39 22.35
CA VAL A 174 -12.35 0.11 23.25
C VAL A 174 -12.85 -0.35 24.61
N PHE A 175 -13.78 0.37 25.23
CA PHE A 175 -14.28 0.02 26.56
C PHE A 175 -15.14 -1.25 26.54
N LYS A 176 -15.93 -1.47 25.48
CA LYS A 176 -16.64 -2.75 25.29
C LYS A 176 -15.66 -3.91 25.20
N PHE A 177 -14.56 -3.75 24.46
CA PHE A 177 -13.52 -4.78 24.36
C PHE A 177 -12.86 -5.07 25.71
N ILE A 178 -12.47 -4.04 26.46
CA ILE A 178 -11.89 -4.21 27.80
C ILE A 178 -12.88 -4.96 28.69
N LYS A 179 -14.15 -4.53 28.75
CA LYS A 179 -15.20 -5.17 29.55
C LYS A 179 -15.38 -6.66 29.23
N MET A 180 -15.31 -7.02 27.94
CA MET A 180 -15.44 -8.42 27.51
C MET A 180 -14.30 -9.33 27.98
N HIS A 181 -13.12 -8.77 28.30
CA HIS A 181 -11.91 -9.53 28.63
C HIS A 181 -11.45 -9.32 30.08
N THR A 182 -12.30 -8.73 30.92
CA THR A 182 -11.97 -8.43 32.33
C THR A 182 -13.16 -8.77 33.21
N SER A 183 -12.93 -9.15 34.47
CA SER A 183 -14.03 -9.26 35.45
C SER A 183 -14.65 -7.88 35.74
N SER A 184 -15.86 -7.84 36.29
CA SER A 184 -16.54 -6.58 36.65
C SER A 184 -15.70 -5.71 37.60
N GLU A 185 -15.00 -6.32 38.56
CA GLU A 185 -14.11 -5.64 39.50
C GLU A 185 -12.86 -5.07 38.80
N GLN A 186 -12.24 -5.86 37.92
CA GLN A 186 -11.06 -5.46 37.17
C GLN A 186 -11.38 -4.39 36.13
N TYR A 187 -12.56 -4.44 35.52
CA TYR A 187 -12.99 -3.52 34.48
C TYR A 187 -12.91 -2.07 34.92
N ILE A 188 -13.45 -1.74 36.11
CA ILE A 188 -13.46 -0.37 36.65
C ILE A 188 -12.04 0.13 36.85
N ARG A 189 -11.15 -0.72 37.39
CA ARG A 189 -9.74 -0.38 37.60
C ARG A 189 -9.02 -0.15 36.27
N ILE A 190 -9.11 -1.10 35.34
CA ILE A 190 -8.41 -1.05 34.05
C ILE A 190 -8.92 0.13 33.20
N GLN A 191 -10.23 0.40 33.22
CA GLN A 191 -10.79 1.56 32.52
C GLN A 191 -10.22 2.88 33.07
N ARG A 192 -10.11 3.00 34.39
CA ARG A 192 -9.50 4.17 35.05
C ARG A 192 -8.03 4.31 34.67
N ASP A 193 -7.26 3.23 34.75
CA ASP A 193 -5.83 3.23 34.44
C ASP A 193 -5.58 3.58 32.97
N PHE A 194 -6.40 3.05 32.06
CA PHE A 194 -6.36 3.39 30.64
C PHE A 194 -6.59 4.90 30.41
N LEU A 195 -7.59 5.47 31.06
CA LEU A 195 -7.89 6.90 30.97
C LEU A 195 -6.79 7.76 31.59
N ASN A 196 -6.20 7.31 32.70
CA ASN A 196 -5.05 7.98 33.32
C ASN A 196 -3.83 7.96 32.40
N PHE A 197 -3.50 6.82 31.80
CA PHE A 197 -2.45 6.72 30.79
C PHE A 197 -2.65 7.72 29.65
N LYS A 198 -3.89 7.83 29.15
CA LYS A 198 -4.27 8.80 28.12
C LYS A 198 -4.09 10.28 28.54
N ARG A 199 -4.10 10.59 29.85
CA ARG A 199 -3.92 11.94 30.41
C ARG A 199 -2.48 12.25 30.84
N MET A 200 -1.66 11.23 31.13
CA MET A 200 -0.36 11.35 31.82
C MET A 200 0.74 12.14 31.09
N ARG A 201 0.57 12.57 29.83
CA ARG A 201 1.56 13.43 29.13
C ARG A 201 1.16 14.90 28.95
N GLU A 202 -0.02 15.32 29.39
CA GLU A 202 -0.32 16.76 29.50
C GLU A 202 0.56 17.46 30.57
N GLY A 203 1.26 16.70 31.42
CA GLY A 203 2.18 17.21 32.45
C GLY A 203 3.68 17.11 32.14
N PHE A 204 4.07 16.55 30.99
CA PHE A 204 5.46 16.56 30.51
C PHE A 204 5.59 17.58 29.38
N ASP A 205 5.32 18.84 29.72
CA ASP A 205 5.71 19.95 28.87
C ASP A 205 7.24 19.97 28.79
N SER A 206 7.77 19.84 27.58
CA SER A 206 9.21 19.83 27.26
C SER A 206 9.90 21.18 27.50
N SER A 207 9.27 22.06 28.27
CA SER A 207 9.83 23.31 28.80
C SER A 207 10.70 23.09 30.07
N LYS A 208 10.93 21.83 30.48
CA LYS A 208 11.77 21.47 31.64
C LYS A 208 12.75 20.31 31.39
N LEU A 209 13.36 20.26 30.21
CA LEU A 209 14.60 19.50 29.98
C LEU A 209 15.61 20.38 29.23
#